data_AF-A0A5D3DRU7-F1
#
_entry.id   AF-A0A5D3DRU7-F1
#
_cell.length_a   1.000
_cell.length_b   1.000
_cell.length_c   1.000
_cell.angle_alpha   90.00
_cell.angle_beta   90.00
_cell.angle_gamma   90.00
#
_symmetry.space_group_name_H-M   'P 1'
#
loop_
_entity.id
_entity.type
_entity.pdbx_description
1 polymer ?
#
loop_
_entity_poly.entity_id
_entity_poly.type
_entity_poly.pdbx_seq_one_letter_code
_entity_poly.pdbx_strand_id
1 'polypeptide(L)'
;MIKVFGDSHDKEMYDLLVEVTDLRKFVEEELHVLWKDVDEVRAECQSRHASNGNASTSTSYIVVGTHGIKVPKFDMYNDTRNATMVENFLFGLEQYYEPLGIVDDGAKIANASNFLHEST
;
A
#
# COMPACT_ATOMS: atom_id res chain seq x y z
N MET A 1 -14.13 -58.00 20.45
CA MET A 1 -14.75 -56.77 19.91
C MET A 1 -13.91 -55.51 20.16
N ILE A 2 -13.09 -55.44 21.22
CA ILE A 2 -12.27 -54.26 21.58
C ILE A 2 -11.11 -53.98 20.57
N LYS A 3 -10.51 -55.02 19.98
CA LYS A 3 -9.39 -54.86 19.03
C LYS A 3 -9.74 -54.13 17.72
N VAL A 4 -11.00 -54.23 17.26
CA VAL A 4 -11.44 -53.66 15.98
C VAL A 4 -11.60 -52.14 16.06
N PHE A 5 -11.94 -51.62 17.25
CA PHE A 5 -12.07 -50.18 17.48
C PHE A 5 -10.71 -49.47 17.60
N GLY A 6 -9.68 -50.14 18.14
CA GLY A 6 -8.32 -49.58 18.19
C GLY A 6 -7.71 -49.39 16.80
N ASP A 7 -7.88 -50.39 15.93
CA ASP A 7 -7.34 -50.39 14.56
C ASP A 7 -7.92 -49.27 13.69
N SER A 8 -9.20 -48.93 13.88
CA SER A 8 -9.87 -47.83 13.15
C SER A 8 -9.34 -46.46 13.59
N HIS A 9 -9.19 -46.27 14.89
CA HIS A 9 -8.75 -45.00 15.46
C HIS A 9 -7.26 -44.71 15.14
N ASP A 10 -6.42 -45.76 15.15
CA ASP A 10 -5.02 -45.64 14.77
C ASP A 10 -4.85 -45.24 13.29
N LYS A 11 -5.73 -45.75 12.43
CA LYS A 11 -5.77 -45.36 11.01
C LYS A 11 -6.20 -43.90 10.82
N GLU A 12 -7.27 -43.48 11.46
CA GLU A 12 -7.76 -42.09 11.39
C GLU A 12 -6.71 -41.10 11.90
N MET A 13 -6.00 -41.44 12.98
CA MET A 13 -4.92 -40.62 13.51
C MET A 13 -3.73 -40.54 12.54
N TYR A 14 -3.40 -41.64 11.86
CA TYR A 14 -2.36 -41.66 10.84
C TYR A 14 -2.74 -40.82 9.61
N ASP A 15 -3.97 -40.96 9.11
CA ASP A 15 -4.49 -40.20 7.98
C ASP A 15 -4.49 -38.69 8.29
N LEU A 16 -4.91 -38.29 9.50
CA LEU A 16 -4.86 -36.91 9.95
C LEU A 16 -3.41 -36.38 10.05
N LEU A 17 -2.47 -37.19 10.52
CA LEU A 17 -1.05 -36.83 10.58
C LEU A 17 -0.47 -36.58 9.18
N VAL A 18 -0.87 -37.37 8.19
CA VAL A 18 -0.50 -37.19 6.79
C VAL A 18 -1.08 -35.88 6.27
N GLU A 19 -2.38 -35.64 6.43
CA GLU A 19 -3.03 -34.41 5.97
C GLU A 19 -2.42 -33.14 6.60
N VAL A 20 -2.16 -33.14 7.91
CA VAL A 20 -1.53 -32.02 8.60
C VAL A 20 -0.11 -31.79 8.10
N THR A 21 0.62 -32.86 7.79
CA THR A 21 1.98 -32.76 7.25
C THR A 21 1.98 -32.20 5.83
N ASP A 22 1.05 -32.64 5.00
CA ASP A 22 0.92 -32.16 3.62
C ASP A 22 0.45 -30.71 3.57
N LEU A 23 -0.51 -30.32 4.42
CA LEU A 23 -0.93 -28.92 4.55
C LEU A 23 0.22 -28.03 5.02
N ARG A 24 1.03 -28.50 5.99
CA ARG A 24 2.20 -27.74 6.45
C ARG A 24 3.18 -27.51 5.30
N LYS A 25 3.49 -28.54 4.52
CA LYS A 25 4.37 -28.40 3.35
C LYS A 25 3.82 -27.43 2.33
N PHE A 26 2.53 -27.53 2.00
CA PHE A 26 1.87 -26.62 1.06
C PHE A 26 2.00 -25.16 1.51
N VAL A 27 1.75 -24.87 2.79
CA VAL A 27 1.89 -23.51 3.34
C VAL A 27 3.34 -23.04 3.31
N GLU A 28 4.30 -23.91 3.65
CA GLU A 28 5.73 -23.60 3.58
C GLU A 28 6.18 -23.26 2.14
N GLU A 29 5.68 -24.00 1.15
CA GLU A 29 5.96 -23.77 -0.28
C GLU A 29 5.36 -22.44 -0.77
N GLU A 30 4.09 -22.17 -0.48
CA GLU A 30 3.43 -20.91 -0.87
C GLU A 30 4.08 -19.70 -0.20
N LEU A 31 4.45 -19.81 1.07
CA LEU A 31 5.22 -18.77 1.75
C LEU A 31 6.57 -18.55 1.06
N HIS A 32 7.26 -19.61 0.64
CA HIS A 32 8.54 -19.47 -0.04
C HIS A 32 8.40 -18.73 -1.39
N VAL A 33 7.35 -19.02 -2.15
CA VAL A 33 7.03 -18.31 -3.39
C VAL A 33 6.77 -16.83 -3.12
N LEU A 34 5.91 -16.51 -2.15
CA LEU A 34 5.60 -15.13 -1.79
C LEU A 34 6.83 -14.34 -1.33
N TRP A 35 7.71 -14.97 -0.55
CA TRP A 35 8.96 -14.34 -0.12
C TRP A 35 9.87 -14.00 -1.29
N LYS A 36 9.96 -14.89 -2.28
CA LYS A 36 10.72 -14.64 -3.50
C LYS A 36 10.16 -13.45 -4.28
N ASP A 37 8.84 -13.36 -4.44
CA ASP A 37 8.19 -12.24 -5.12
C ASP A 37 8.43 -10.91 -4.39
N VAL A 38 8.37 -10.92 -3.05
CA VAL A 38 8.70 -9.74 -2.22
C VAL A 38 10.14 -9.31 -2.40
N ASP A 39 11.09 -10.25 -2.46
CA ASP A 39 12.50 -9.95 -2.68
C ASP A 39 12.77 -9.43 -4.10
N GLU A 40 12.07 -9.95 -5.11
CA GLU A 40 12.15 -9.46 -6.49
C GLU A 40 11.64 -8.01 -6.58
N VAL A 41 10.47 -7.72 -6.01
CA VAL A 41 9.91 -6.35 -5.95
C VAL A 41 10.84 -5.41 -5.19
N ARG A 42 11.44 -5.89 -4.09
CA ARG A 42 12.42 -5.12 -3.32
C ARG A 42 13.66 -4.79 -4.16
N ALA A 43 14.21 -5.76 -4.87
CA ALA A 43 15.38 -5.58 -5.72
C ALA A 43 15.09 -4.62 -6.89
N GLU A 44 13.93 -4.77 -7.53
CA GLU A 44 13.47 -3.85 -8.58
C GLU A 44 13.36 -2.42 -8.05
N CYS A 45 12.74 -2.25 -6.86
CA CYS A 45 12.62 -0.95 -6.22
C CYS A 45 14.00 -0.32 -5.96
N GLN A 46 14.94 -1.08 -5.40
CA GLN A 46 16.31 -0.60 -5.15
C GLN A 46 17.07 -0.23 -6.44
N SER A 47 16.90 -1.00 -7.51
CA SER A 47 17.49 -0.72 -8.82
C SER A 47 16.98 0.60 -9.42
N ARG A 48 15.66 0.83 -9.36
CA ARG A 48 15.03 2.08 -9.82
C ARG A 48 15.49 3.29 -9.00
N HIS A 49 15.68 3.14 -7.69
CA HIS A 49 16.21 4.20 -6.82
C HIS A 49 17.68 4.54 -7.16
N ALA A 50 18.50 3.55 -7.50
CA ALA A 50 19.90 3.78 -7.87
C ALA A 50 20.05 4.49 -9.24
N SER A 51 19.09 4.32 -10.16
CA SER A 51 19.13 4.91 -11.51
C SER A 51 18.62 6.36 -11.59
N ASN A 52 17.93 6.88 -10.58
CA ASN A 52 17.24 8.17 -10.64
C ASN A 52 18.06 9.38 -10.15
N GLY A 53 19.33 9.19 -9.80
CA GLY A 53 20.22 10.31 -9.49
C GLY A 53 20.70 10.98 -10.76
N ASN A 54 19.89 11.80 -11.43
CA ASN A 54 20.28 12.87 -12.36
C ASN A 54 19.05 13.63 -12.91
N ALA A 55 18.60 14.70 -12.24
CA ALA A 55 17.98 15.89 -12.85
C ALA A 55 17.59 16.93 -11.78
N SER A 56 18.40 17.98 -11.68
CA SER A 56 18.07 19.24 -11.00
C SER A 56 17.02 20.03 -11.79
N THR A 57 15.93 20.43 -11.13
CA THR A 57 15.26 21.73 -11.32
C THR A 57 14.43 21.96 -10.04
N SER A 58 14.65 23.09 -9.37
CA SER A 58 13.97 23.46 -8.13
C SER A 58 12.49 23.75 -8.38
N THR A 59 11.66 22.74 -8.18
CA THR A 59 10.23 22.87 -7.88
C THR A 59 10.04 22.10 -6.57
N SER A 60 9.50 22.69 -5.51
CA SER A 60 9.29 21.98 -4.25
C SER A 60 8.23 20.89 -4.46
N TYR A 61 8.67 19.64 -4.57
CA TYR A 61 7.81 18.46 -4.59
C TYR A 61 7.74 17.88 -3.19
N ILE A 62 6.59 17.33 -2.80
CA ILE A 62 6.54 16.44 -1.64
C ILE A 62 6.76 15.02 -2.19
N VAL A 63 7.78 14.35 -1.67
CA VAL A 63 7.97 12.92 -1.92
C VAL A 63 7.04 12.19 -0.98
N VAL A 64 5.96 11.62 -1.52
CA VAL A 64 5.04 10.81 -0.71
C VAL A 64 5.22 9.34 -1.04
N GLY A 65 5.33 8.54 0.01
CA GLY A 65 5.47 7.09 -0.08
C GLY A 65 6.85 6.60 -0.50
N THR A 66 7.01 5.28 -0.46
CA THR A 66 8.24 4.55 -0.83
C THR A 66 8.55 4.59 -2.34
N HIS A 67 7.58 5.03 -3.16
CA HIS A 67 7.65 5.06 -4.62
C HIS A 67 8.23 6.36 -5.21
N GLY A 68 8.58 7.35 -4.39
CA GLY A 68 9.26 8.54 -4.89
C GLY A 68 8.40 9.42 -5.82
N ILE A 69 7.07 9.29 -5.77
CA ILE A 69 6.16 10.04 -6.64
C ILE A 69 6.32 11.53 -6.30
N LYS A 70 6.80 12.30 -7.28
CA LYS A 70 6.91 13.75 -7.17
C LYS A 70 5.53 14.35 -7.38
N VAL A 71 4.78 14.47 -6.29
CA VAL A 71 3.53 15.23 -6.31
C VAL A 71 3.90 16.71 -6.17
N PRO A 72 3.41 17.59 -7.08
CA PRO A 72 3.55 19.02 -6.89
C PRO A 72 3.06 19.37 -5.48
N LYS A 73 3.87 20.14 -4.73
CA LYS A 73 3.42 20.61 -3.43
C LYS A 73 2.14 21.42 -3.64
N PHE A 74 1.06 20.96 -3.04
CA PHE A 74 -0.22 21.65 -3.11
C PHE A 74 -0.20 22.84 -2.14
N ASP A 75 -0.52 24.02 -2.65
CA ASP A 75 -0.52 25.26 -1.87
C ASP A 75 -1.81 25.40 -1.05
N MET A 76 -1.71 26.06 0.11
CA MET A 76 -2.87 26.33 0.96
C MET A 76 -3.80 27.36 0.30
N TYR A 77 -5.10 27.21 0.54
CA TYR A 77 -6.09 28.20 0.13
C TYR A 77 -6.11 29.39 1.08
N ASN A 78 -5.93 30.59 0.51
CA ASN A 78 -5.77 31.85 1.25
C ASN A 78 -7.08 32.63 1.47
N ASP A 79 -8.23 31.94 1.58
CA ASP A 79 -9.56 32.55 1.83
C ASP A 79 -9.99 33.59 0.76
N THR A 80 -9.41 33.51 -0.45
CA THR A 80 -9.70 34.46 -1.54
C THR A 80 -11.11 34.24 -2.08
N ARG A 81 -12.01 35.20 -1.89
CA ARG A 81 -13.39 35.19 -2.44
C ARG A 81 -13.43 35.38 -3.97
N ASN A 82 -12.91 34.40 -4.70
CA ASN A 82 -12.85 34.33 -6.14
C ASN A 82 -13.20 32.90 -6.56
N ALA A 83 -14.28 32.74 -7.34
CA ALA A 83 -14.80 31.43 -7.73
C ALA A 83 -13.79 30.60 -8.53
N THR A 84 -13.05 31.24 -9.45
CA THR A 84 -12.01 30.58 -10.24
C THR A 84 -10.86 30.08 -9.37
N MET A 85 -10.47 30.83 -8.33
CA MET A 85 -9.43 30.39 -7.39
C MET A 85 -9.91 29.23 -6.52
N VAL A 86 -11.19 29.21 -6.12
CA VAL A 86 -11.81 28.09 -5.39
C VAL A 86 -11.83 26.84 -6.26
N GLU A 87 -12.25 26.97 -7.52
CA GLU A 87 -12.33 25.85 -8.45
C GLU A 87 -10.94 25.26 -8.76
N ASN A 88 -9.94 26.11 -9.01
CA ASN A 88 -8.56 25.67 -9.20
C ASN A 88 -8.00 24.96 -7.96
N PHE A 89 -8.35 25.42 -6.76
CA PHE A 89 -7.97 24.76 -5.51
C PHE A 89 -8.59 23.36 -5.40
N LEU A 90 -9.91 23.25 -5.60
CA LEU A 90 -10.59 21.95 -5.54
C LEU A 90 -10.07 20.98 -6.59
N PHE A 91 -9.83 21.46 -7.81
CA PHE A 91 -9.23 20.66 -8.88
C PHE A 91 -7.82 20.20 -8.52
N GLY A 92 -6.98 21.09 -7.98
CA GLY A 92 -5.62 20.73 -7.56
C GLY A 92 -5.57 19.77 -6.38
N LEU A 93 -6.56 19.78 -5.47
CA LEU A 93 -6.69 18.77 -4.41
C LEU A 93 -6.96 17.38 -4.99
N GLU A 94 -7.83 17.27 -5.98
CA GLU A 94 -8.11 15.98 -6.63
C GLU A 94 -6.86 15.44 -7.34
N GLN A 95 -6.15 16.31 -8.06
CA GLN A 95 -4.87 15.97 -8.70
C GLN A 95 -3.75 15.64 -7.69
N TYR A 96 -3.85 16.14 -6.45
CA TYR A 96 -2.93 15.80 -5.37
C TYR A 96 -3.23 14.42 -4.79
N TYR A 97 -4.52 14.06 -4.63
CA TYR A 97 -4.92 12.79 -4.04
C TYR A 97 -4.81 11.59 -4.99
N GLU A 98 -5.05 11.79 -6.28
CA GLU A 98 -4.95 10.75 -7.31
C GLU A 98 -3.60 10.00 -7.32
N PRO A 99 -2.43 10.67 -7.40
CA PRO A 99 -1.12 10.00 -7.33
C PRO A 99 -0.80 9.41 -5.95
N LEU A 100 -1.52 9.82 -4.90
CA LEU A 100 -1.39 9.28 -3.56
C LEU A 100 -2.25 8.04 -3.33
N GLY A 101 -3.09 7.67 -4.30
CA GLY A 101 -4.05 6.57 -4.17
C GLY A 101 -5.16 6.85 -3.15
N ILE A 102 -5.37 8.12 -2.78
CA ILE A 102 -6.42 8.50 -1.83
C ILE A 102 -7.72 8.69 -2.62
N VAL A 103 -8.48 7.61 -2.75
CA VAL A 103 -9.74 7.58 -3.53
C VAL A 103 -10.97 7.75 -2.64
N ASP A 104 -10.87 7.39 -1.36
CA ASP A 104 -11.97 7.49 -0.40
C ASP A 104 -12.28 8.94 -0.03
N ASP A 105 -13.52 9.38 -0.28
CA ASP A 105 -13.97 10.75 0.01
C ASP A 105 -13.91 11.07 1.52
N GLY A 106 -14.15 10.08 2.38
CA GLY A 106 -14.02 10.25 3.83
C GLY A 106 -12.60 10.65 4.24
N ALA A 107 -11.60 9.96 3.69
CA ALA A 107 -10.18 10.26 3.89
C ALA A 107 -9.78 11.62 3.30
N LYS A 108 -10.29 11.98 2.12
CA LYS A 108 -10.07 13.30 1.51
C LYS A 108 -10.61 14.43 2.39
N ILE A 109 -11.84 14.28 2.89
CA ILE A 109 -12.50 15.26 3.78
C ILE A 109 -11.76 15.40 5.10
N ALA A 110 -11.37 14.28 5.73
CA ALA A 110 -10.64 14.29 6.99
C ALA A 110 -9.30 15.02 6.90
N ASN A 111 -8.68 15.04 5.72
CA ASN A 111 -7.41 15.70 5.46
C ASN A 111 -7.56 17.12 4.87
N ALA A 112 -8.76 17.53 4.46
CA ALA A 112 -9.00 18.80 3.78
C ALA A 112 -8.61 20.03 4.62
N SER A 113 -8.76 19.96 5.95
CA SER A 113 -8.40 21.06 6.86
C SER A 113 -6.93 21.44 6.81
N ASN A 114 -6.04 20.52 6.41
CA ASN A 114 -4.60 20.77 6.34
C ASN A 114 -4.21 21.73 5.21
N PHE A 115 -5.13 22.01 4.28
CA PHE A 115 -4.90 22.87 3.13
C PHE A 115 -5.68 24.18 3.18
N LEU A 116 -6.37 24.46 4.29
CA LEU A 116 -7.09 25.71 4.52
C LEU A 116 -6.27 26.57 5.48
N HIS A 117 -6.09 27.85 5.13
CA HIS A 117 -5.49 28.80 6.07
C HIS A 117 -6.47 29.11 7.20
N GLU A 118 -5.97 29.20 8.43
CA GLU A 118 -6.77 29.65 9.57
C GLU A 118 -7.11 31.13 9.36
N SER A 119 -8.38 31.46 9.16
CA SER A 119 -8.81 32.86 9.06
C SER A 119 -8.50 33.54 10.38
N THR A 120 -7.57 34.51 10.36
CA THR A 120 -7.18 35.32 11.53
C THR A 120 -8.21 36.41 11.80
#